data_AF-A0A6C0IRS1-F1
#
_entry.id   AF-A0A6C0IRS1-F1
#
_cell.length_a   1.000
_cell.length_b   1.000
_cell.length_c   1.000
_cell.angle_alpha   90.00
_cell.angle_beta   90.00
_cell.angle_gamma   90.00
#
_symmetry.space_group_name_H-M   'P 1'
#
loop_
_entity.id
_entity.type
_entity.pdbx_description
1 polymer ?
#
loop_
_entity_poly.entity_id
_entity_poly.type
_entity_poly.pdbx_seq_one_letter_code
_entity_poly.pdbx_strand_id
1 'polypeptide(L)'
;MSFGEVFSRKNLNLVVGLITLLITLWVVMFAVPSLFVNLFNTLLGNLILLAFIGLAGMYNMNLGVGLAIVFVILYRFSHMSLGYHW
;
A
#
# COMPACT_ATOMS: atom_id res chain seq x y z
N MET A 1 -15.47 7.46 19.23
CA MET A 1 -14.14 7.97 18.86
C MET A 1 -14.28 9.45 18.55
N SER A 2 -13.66 10.31 19.34
CA SER A 2 -13.70 11.76 19.13
C SER A 2 -12.63 12.18 18.11
N PHE A 3 -12.93 13.14 17.23
CA PHE A 3 -11.92 13.70 16.30
C PHE A 3 -10.69 14.26 17.04
N GLY A 4 -10.85 14.71 18.28
CA GLY A 4 -9.72 15.17 19.11
C GLY A 4 -8.75 14.05 19.51
N GLU A 5 -9.21 12.81 19.60
CA GLU A 5 -8.35 11.64 19.87
C GLU A 5 -7.53 11.26 18.63
N VAL A 6 -8.12 11.39 17.43
CA VAL A 6 -7.44 11.14 16.14
C VAL A 6 -6.29 12.12 15.88
N PHE A 7 -6.36 13.34 16.42
CA PHE A 7 -5.34 14.39 16.26
C PHE A 7 -4.36 14.54 17.45
N SER A 8 -4.31 13.58 18.39
CA SER A 8 -3.26 13.54 19.42
C SER A 8 -1.86 13.45 18.80
N ARG A 9 -0.81 14.03 19.43
CA ARG A 9 0.59 13.99 18.93
C ARG A 9 1.07 12.59 18.53
N LYS A 10 0.62 11.56 19.25
CA LYS A 10 0.92 10.15 18.94
C LYS A 10 0.33 9.71 17.59
N ASN A 11 -0.89 10.16 17.29
CA ASN A 11 -1.60 9.85 16.06
C ASN A 11 -1.18 10.78 14.92
N LEU A 12 -0.69 11.97 15.22
CA LEU A 12 -0.23 12.95 14.23
C LEU A 12 0.94 12.39 13.40
N ASN A 13 1.92 11.72 14.03
CA ASN A 13 3.00 11.06 13.29
C ASN A 13 2.51 9.91 12.39
N LEU A 14 1.51 9.15 12.86
CA LEU A 14 0.91 8.07 12.06
C LEU A 14 0.13 8.63 10.86
N VAL A 15 -0.63 9.71 11.07
CA VAL A 15 -1.39 10.40 10.02
C VAL A 15 -0.45 11.01 8.98
N VAL A 16 0.61 11.71 9.41
CA VAL A 16 1.62 12.27 8.50
C VAL A 16 2.32 11.17 7.73
N GLY A 17 2.75 10.09 8.41
CA GLY A 17 3.38 8.95 7.74
C GLY A 17 2.47 8.29 6.70
N LEU A 18 1.17 8.13 7.02
CA LEU A 18 0.19 7.60 6.08
C LEU A 18 -0.01 8.53 4.88
N ILE A 19 -0.13 9.84 5.09
CA ILE A 19 -0.25 10.82 4.01
C ILE A 19 1.00 10.81 3.11
N THR A 20 2.20 10.81 3.70
CA THR A 20 3.46 10.72 2.94
C THR A 20 3.53 9.44 2.12
N LEU A 21 3.12 8.30 2.70
CA LEU A 21 3.06 7.03 1.99
C LEU A 21 2.06 7.09 0.82
N LEU A 22 0.86 7.64 1.03
CA LEU A 22 -0.15 7.79 -0.01
C LEU A 22 0.31 8.70 -1.17
N ILE A 23 0.95 9.84 -0.86
CA ILE A 23 1.47 10.75 -1.89
C ILE A 23 2.61 10.09 -2.67
N THR A 24 3.53 9.41 -1.99
CA THR A 24 4.63 8.68 -2.65
C THR A 24 4.07 7.61 -3.57
N LEU A 25 3.07 6.86 -3.11
CA LEU A 25 2.43 5.80 -3.89
C LEU A 25 1.71 6.38 -5.11
N TRP A 26 1.03 7.52 -4.96
CA TRP A 26 0.43 8.25 -6.08
C TRP A 26 1.48 8.70 -7.12
N VAL A 27 2.61 9.26 -6.68
CA VAL A 27 3.70 9.68 -7.58
C VAL A 27 4.26 8.49 -8.35
N VAL A 28 4.49 7.34 -7.68
CA VAL A 28 4.98 6.12 -8.33
C VAL A 28 3.98 5.61 -9.38
N MET A 29 2.69 5.58 -9.04
CA MET A 29 1.62 5.17 -9.97
C MET A 29 1.51 6.11 -11.18
N PHE A 30 1.75 7.41 -11.00
CA PHE A 30 1.72 8.39 -12.09
C PHE A 30 2.98 8.33 -12.97
N ALA A 31 4.17 8.26 -12.35
CA ALA A 31 5.44 8.32 -13.06
C ALA A 31 5.74 7.03 -13.84
N VAL A 32 5.44 5.86 -13.26
CA VAL A 32 5.75 4.56 -13.89
C VAL A 32 4.60 3.55 -13.67
N PRO A 33 3.43 3.76 -14.30
CA PRO A 33 2.25 2.91 -14.11
C PRO A 33 2.52 1.45 -14.47
N SER A 34 3.38 1.18 -15.45
CA SER A 34 3.74 -0.18 -15.86
C SER A 34 4.51 -0.96 -14.79
N LEU A 35 5.42 -0.32 -14.04
CA LEU A 35 6.12 -0.97 -12.94
C LEU A 35 5.15 -1.33 -11.82
N PHE A 36 4.23 -0.43 -11.49
CA PHE A 36 3.20 -0.69 -10.49
C PHE A 36 2.30 -1.86 -10.88
N VAL A 37 1.77 -1.87 -12.12
CA VAL A 37 0.93 -2.97 -12.61
C VAL A 37 1.70 -4.29 -12.69
N ASN A 38 2.96 -4.26 -13.16
CA ASN A 38 3.81 -5.45 -13.24
C ASN A 38 4.15 -6.05 -11.86
N LEU A 39 4.20 -5.22 -10.81
CA LEU A 39 4.40 -5.70 -9.43
C LEU A 39 3.27 -6.64 -9.00
N PHE A 40 2.04 -6.43 -9.45
CA PHE A 40 0.89 -7.26 -9.10
C PHE A 40 0.59 -8.36 -10.14
N ASN A 41 1.01 -8.18 -11.40
CA ASN A 41 0.72 -9.11 -12.49
C ASN A 41 1.79 -10.19 -12.72
N THR A 42 3.00 -10.01 -12.16
CA THR A 42 4.09 -10.97 -12.37
C THR A 42 4.31 -11.86 -11.15
N LEU A 43 4.77 -13.09 -11.39
CA LEU A 43 5.14 -14.02 -10.31
C LEU A 43 6.21 -13.41 -9.41
N LEU A 44 7.23 -12.78 -9.99
CA LEU A 44 8.32 -12.14 -9.25
C LEU A 44 7.79 -10.99 -8.37
N GLY A 45 6.92 -10.15 -8.91
CA GLY A 45 6.30 -9.06 -8.15
C GLY A 45 5.48 -9.55 -6.96
N ASN A 46 4.66 -10.59 -7.16
CA ASN A 46 3.89 -11.21 -6.08
C ASN A 46 4.78 -11.85 -5.01
N LEU A 47 5.90 -12.47 -5.39
CA LEU A 47 6.89 -12.99 -4.43
C LEU A 47 7.52 -11.87 -3.59
N ILE A 48 7.84 -10.73 -4.21
CA ILE A 48 8.36 -9.55 -3.52
C ILE A 48 7.33 -9.02 -2.51
N LEU A 49 6.05 -8.92 -2.90
CA LEU A 49 4.98 -8.47 -2.02
C LEU A 49 4.80 -9.41 -0.81
N LEU A 50 4.81 -10.72 -1.03
CA LEU A 50 4.75 -11.71 0.05
C LEU A 50 5.95 -11.64 0.99
N ALA A 51 7.16 -11.47 0.44
CA ALA A 51 8.37 -11.28 1.24
C ALA A 51 8.29 -10.00 2.09
N PHE A 52 7.76 -8.90 1.53
CA PHE A 52 7.55 -7.65 2.25
C PHE A 52 6.53 -7.79 3.39
N ILE A 53 5.40 -8.46 3.16
CA ILE A 53 4.42 -8.76 4.22
C ILE A 53 5.09 -9.61 5.31
N GLY A 54 5.86 -10.63 4.92
CA GLY A 54 6.61 -11.49 5.84
C GLY A 54 7.58 -10.69 6.71
N LEU A 55 8.44 -9.87 6.10
CA LEU A 55 9.40 -9.02 6.81
C LEU A 55 8.71 -8.01 7.74
N ALA A 56 7.65 -7.36 7.28
CA ALA A 56 6.88 -6.44 8.11
C ALA A 56 6.19 -7.15 9.28
N GLY A 57 5.64 -8.34 9.05
CA GLY A 57 5.01 -9.17 10.07
C GLY A 57 6.01 -9.68 11.12
N MET A 58 7.26 -9.98 10.71
CA MET A 58 8.35 -10.34 11.63
C MET A 58 8.71 -9.18 12.56
N TYR A 59 8.64 -7.93 12.10
CA TYR A 59 8.88 -6.75 12.94
C TYR A 59 7.67 -6.42 13.82
N ASN A 60 6.47 -6.44 13.24
CA ASN A 60 5.22 -6.17 13.94
C ASN A 60 4.04 -6.79 13.19
N MET A 61 3.36 -7.76 13.82
CA MET A 61 2.22 -8.46 13.22
C MET A 61 1.12 -7.51 12.74
N ASN A 62 0.81 -6.46 13.51
CA ASN A 62 -0.22 -5.49 13.13
C ASN A 62 0.19 -4.69 11.87
N LEU A 63 1.48 -4.39 11.70
CA LEU A 63 2.00 -3.77 10.47
C LEU A 63 1.93 -4.74 9.29
N GLY A 64 2.28 -6.01 9.49
CA GLY A 64 2.16 -7.03 8.45
C GLY A 64 0.73 -7.21 7.96
N VAL A 65 -0.23 -7.29 8.88
CA VAL A 65 -1.67 -7.37 8.56
C VAL A 65 -2.13 -6.10 7.84
N GLY A 66 -1.74 -4.91 8.33
CA GLY A 66 -2.06 -3.64 7.68
C GLY A 66 -1.52 -3.56 6.24
N LEU A 67 -0.27 -3.96 6.02
CA LEU A 67 0.35 -4.01 4.70
C LEU A 67 -0.33 -5.01 3.77
N ALA A 68 -0.71 -6.19 4.27
CA ALA A 68 -1.44 -7.18 3.49
C ALA A 68 -2.78 -6.63 2.99
N ILE A 69 -3.54 -5.93 3.84
CA ILE A 69 -4.80 -5.28 3.45
C ILE A 69 -4.54 -4.24 2.35
N VAL A 70 -3.53 -3.38 2.53
CA VAL A 70 -3.16 -2.37 1.51
C VAL A 70 -2.81 -3.03 0.18
N PHE A 71 -1.97 -4.08 0.17
CA PHE A 71 -1.61 -4.78 -1.06
C PHE A 71 -2.79 -5.46 -1.74
N VAL A 72 -3.75 -6.01 -1.00
CA VAL A 72 -4.99 -6.56 -1.58
C VAL A 72 -5.82 -5.48 -2.27
N ILE A 73 -5.94 -4.30 -1.65
CA ILE A 73 -6.66 -3.16 -2.25
C ILE A 73 -5.95 -2.71 -3.54
N LEU A 74 -4.62 -2.56 -3.50
CA LEU A 74 -3.82 -2.15 -4.66
C LEU A 74 -3.83 -3.21 -5.78
N TYR A 75 -3.81 -4.50 -5.44
CA TYR A 75 -3.99 -5.59 -6.38
C TYR A 75 -5.31 -5.45 -7.15
N ARG A 76 -6.41 -5.18 -6.45
CA ARG A 76 -7.72 -4.92 -7.06
C ARG A 76 -7.65 -3.75 -8.04
N PHE A 77 -7.04 -2.62 -7.66
CA PHE A 77 -6.91 -1.46 -8.55
C PHE A 77 -6.06 -1.74 -9.78
N SER A 78 -4.93 -2.45 -9.62
CA SER A 78 -4.05 -2.80 -10.75
C SER A 78 -4.74 -3.65 -11.82
N HIS A 79 -5.69 -4.51 -11.42
CA HIS A 79 -6.42 -5.40 -12.34
C HIS A 79 -7.69 -4.77 -12.93
N MET A 80 -8.26 -3.72 -12.31
CA MET A 80 -9.38 -2.98 -12.91
C MET A 80 -8.98 -2.20 -14.17
N SER A 81 -7.70 -1.82 -14.28
CA SER A 81 -7.15 -1.12 -15.44
C SER A 81 -7.19 -1.92 -16.75
N LEU A 82 -7.29 -3.25 -16.69
CA LEU A 82 -7.28 -4.13 -17.87
C LEU A 82 -8.67 -4.35 -18.48
N GLY A 83 -9.74 -3.87 -17.83
CA GLY A 83 -11.14 -4.12 -18.23
C GLY A 83 -11.84 -2.99 -18.99
N TYR A 84 -11.22 -1.82 -19.16
CA TYR A 84 -11.85 -0.69 -19.84
C TYR A 84 -10.97 -0.20 -21.01
N HIS A 85 -11.47 -0.45 -22.23
CA HIS A 85 -11.04 0.29 -23.41
C HIS A 85 -11.47 1.75 -23.25
N TRP A 86 -10.50 2.66 -23.08
CA TRP A 86 -10.63 4.07 -23.45
C TRP A 86 -9.55 4.36 -24.48
#